data_AF-A0A348PQ63-F1
#
_entry.id   AF-A0A348PQ63-F1
#
_cell.length_a   1.000
_cell.length_b   1.000
_cell.length_c   1.000
_cell.angle_alpha   90.00
_cell.angle_beta   90.00
_cell.angle_gamma   90.00
#
_symmetry.space_group_name_H-M   'P 1'
#
loop_
_entity.id
_entity.type
_entity.pdbx_description
1 polymer ?
#
loop_
_entity_poly.entity_id
_entity_poly.type
_entity_poly.pdbx_seq_one_letter_code
_entity_poly.pdbx_strand_id
1 'polypeptide(L)'
;MRYSERITHSTAPGKVFFLLVFFSLLMAITAFGQSREERKLHIRAIKALNTGKLADAEYLYHDLLQLAPENPDYNYEMGIAIYEQGIHRGKAAPYFEKALLSAKADILADMFLFAGKAS
;
A
#
# COMPACT_ATOMS: atom_id res chain seq x y z
N MET A 1 -64.20 21.61 -0.61
CA MET A 1 -63.76 20.25 -0.20
C MET A 1 -62.28 20.11 -0.52
N ARG A 2 -61.42 20.07 0.50
CA ARG A 2 -59.96 19.92 0.32
C ARG A 2 -59.44 19.18 1.55
N TYR A 3 -59.04 17.92 1.40
CA TYR A 3 -58.24 17.25 2.42
C TYR A 3 -57.17 16.38 1.76
N SER A 4 -56.01 17.01 1.64
CA SER A 4 -54.64 16.51 1.63
C SER A 4 -54.40 15.02 1.35
N GLU A 5 -53.76 14.76 0.21
CA GLU A 5 -52.98 13.56 -0.06
C GLU A 5 -51.89 13.40 1.01
N ARG A 6 -51.90 12.28 1.73
CA ARG A 6 -50.80 11.90 2.62
C ARG A 6 -49.68 11.33 1.77
N ILE A 7 -48.62 12.10 1.56
CA ILE A 7 -47.35 11.56 1.07
C ILE A 7 -46.75 10.74 2.21
N THR A 8 -46.98 9.43 2.22
CA THR A 8 -46.26 8.51 3.10
C THR A 8 -44.92 8.15 2.45
N HIS A 9 -43.85 8.85 2.83
CA HIS A 9 -42.50 8.39 2.54
C HIS A 9 -42.25 7.09 3.32
N SER A 10 -42.44 5.95 2.65
CA SER A 10 -42.09 4.62 3.16
C SER A 10 -40.58 4.39 3.01
N THR A 11 -39.76 5.15 3.75
CA THR A 11 -38.36 4.78 3.99
C THR A 11 -38.32 3.94 5.26
N ALA A 12 -38.36 2.61 5.13
CA ALA A 12 -38.23 1.71 6.27
C ALA A 12 -36.77 1.76 6.80
N PRO A 13 -36.50 2.39 7.97
CA PRO A 13 -35.15 2.64 8.45
C PRO A 13 -34.35 1.34 8.67
N GLY A 14 -35.04 0.24 8.99
CA GLY A 14 -34.41 -1.08 9.12
C GLY A 14 -33.79 -1.61 7.83
N LYS A 15 -34.39 -1.36 6.66
CA LYS A 15 -33.83 -1.82 5.38
C LYS A 15 -32.50 -1.13 5.07
N VAL A 16 -32.40 0.17 5.37
CA VAL A 16 -31.17 0.94 5.21
C VAL A 16 -30.11 0.44 6.18
N PHE A 17 -30.47 0.16 7.43
CA PHE A 17 -29.54 -0.41 8.41
C PHE A 17 -28.97 -1.77 7.97
N PHE A 18 -29.82 -2.71 7.53
CA PHE A 18 -29.35 -4.01 7.03
C PHE A 18 -28.48 -3.88 5.78
N LEU A 19 -28.80 -2.94 4.87
CA LEU A 19 -27.95 -2.65 3.72
C LEU A 19 -26.58 -2.12 4.15
N LEU A 20 -26.51 -1.20 5.11
CA LEU A 20 -25.23 -0.68 5.61
C LEU A 20 -24.37 -1.76 6.27
N VAL A 21 -24.97 -2.64 7.08
CA VAL A 21 -24.28 -3.80 7.67
C VAL A 21 -23.82 -4.78 6.59
N PHE A 22 -24.63 -5.01 5.57
CA PHE A 22 -24.28 -5.87 4.45
C PHE A 22 -23.09 -5.31 3.65
N PHE A 23 -23.12 -4.01 3.31
CA PHE A 23 -22.02 -3.35 2.60
C PHE A 23 -20.75 -3.28 3.43
N SER A 24 -20.83 -3.03 4.75
CA SER A 24 -19.65 -3.03 5.62
C SER A 24 -19.02 -4.42 5.73
N LEU A 25 -19.82 -5.48 5.81
CA LEU A 25 -19.34 -6.86 5.80
C LEU A 25 -18.66 -7.21 4.48
N LEU A 26 -19.22 -6.76 3.35
CA LEU A 26 -18.65 -6.97 2.02
C LEU A 26 -17.27 -6.30 1.88
N MET A 27 -17.14 -5.05 2.34
CA MET A 27 -15.85 -4.34 2.39
C MET A 27 -14.83 -5.04 3.29
N ALA A 28 -15.25 -5.56 4.44
CA ALA A 28 -14.35 -6.28 5.35
C ALA A 28 -13.80 -7.57 4.72
N ILE A 29 -14.64 -8.32 4.00
CA ILE A 29 -14.23 -9.56 3.31
C ILE A 29 -13.22 -9.23 2.20
N THR A 30 -13.47 -8.20 1.40
CA THR A 30 -12.55 -7.80 0.31
C THR A 30 -11.24 -7.25 0.84
N ALA A 31 -11.27 -6.42 1.90
CA ALA A 31 -10.08 -5.90 2.54
C ALA A 31 -9.20 -7.01 3.13
N PHE A 32 -9.81 -8.03 3.74
CA PHE A 32 -9.09 -9.19 4.25
C PHE A 32 -8.42 -9.99 3.12
N GLY A 33 -9.14 -10.24 2.01
CA GLY A 33 -8.58 -10.88 0.82
C GLY A 33 -7.39 -10.11 0.23
N GLN A 34 -7.55 -8.80 0.03
CA GLN A 34 -6.51 -7.91 -0.48
C GLN A 34 -5.27 -7.93 0.41
N SER A 35 -5.43 -7.86 1.74
CA SER A 35 -4.31 -7.91 2.69
C SER A 35 -3.51 -9.21 2.60
N ARG A 36 -4.16 -10.33 2.26
CA ARG A 36 -3.47 -11.62 2.11
C ARG A 36 -2.64 -11.67 0.84
N GLU A 37 -3.16 -11.13 -0.26
CA GLU A 37 -2.44 -11.07 -1.53
C GLU A 37 -1.28 -10.06 -1.48
N GLU A 38 -1.46 -8.91 -0.83
CA GLU A 38 -0.38 -7.95 -0.55
C GLU A 38 0.77 -8.60 0.23
N ARG A 39 0.47 -9.34 1.32
CA ARG A 39 1.51 -10.07 2.08
C ARG A 39 2.26 -11.08 1.24
N LYS A 40 1.57 -11.85 0.39
CA LYS A 40 2.22 -12.82 -0.52
C LYS A 40 3.09 -12.11 -1.55
N LEU A 41 2.62 -10.97 -2.07
CA LEU A 41 3.37 -10.15 -3.01
C LEU A 41 4.65 -9.63 -2.36
N HIS A 42 4.57 -9.13 -1.13
CA HIS A 42 5.74 -8.67 -0.36
C HIS A 42 6.76 -9.77 -0.09
N ILE A 43 6.32 -10.97 0.32
CA ILE A 43 7.22 -12.13 0.50
C ILE A 43 7.96 -12.47 -0.80
N ARG A 44 7.30 -12.40 -1.95
CA ARG A 44 7.94 -12.63 -3.25
C ARG A 44 8.95 -11.53 -3.59
N ALA A 45 8.61 -10.26 -3.30
CA ALA A 45 9.49 -9.12 -3.52
C ALA A 45 10.78 -9.24 -2.70
N ILE A 46 10.66 -9.54 -1.39
CA ILE A 46 11.80 -9.78 -0.50
C ILE A 46 12.66 -10.94 -1.02
N LYS A 47 12.03 -12.04 -1.46
CA LYS A 47 12.77 -13.18 -2.02
C LYS A 47 13.54 -12.80 -3.28
N ALA A 48 12.94 -12.02 -4.18
CA ALA A 48 13.60 -11.53 -5.39
C ALA A 48 14.80 -10.64 -5.03
N LEU A 49 14.61 -9.70 -4.09
CA LEU A 49 15.66 -8.82 -3.60
C LEU A 49 16.84 -9.62 -3.00
N ASN A 50 16.56 -10.53 -2.07
CA ASN A 50 17.57 -11.35 -1.40
C ASN A 50 18.30 -12.33 -2.33
N THR A 51 17.72 -12.67 -3.48
CA THR A 51 18.35 -13.54 -4.48
C THR A 51 19.02 -12.76 -5.61
N GLY A 52 19.11 -11.43 -5.51
CA GLY A 52 19.75 -10.57 -6.51
C GLY A 52 18.94 -10.44 -7.81
N LYS A 53 17.67 -10.84 -7.81
CA LYS A 53 16.76 -10.65 -8.96
C LYS A 53 16.16 -9.25 -8.90
N LEU A 54 17.02 -8.26 -9.09
CA LEU A 54 16.70 -6.86 -8.78
C LEU A 54 15.59 -6.29 -9.66
N ALA A 55 15.56 -6.63 -10.95
CA ALA A 55 14.48 -6.23 -11.86
C ALA A 55 13.12 -6.83 -11.47
N ASP A 56 13.10 -8.11 -11.04
CA ASP A 56 11.88 -8.75 -10.53
C ASP A 56 11.44 -8.07 -9.23
N ALA A 57 12.38 -7.73 -8.35
CA ALA A 57 12.09 -7.03 -7.11
C ALA A 57 11.51 -5.63 -7.36
N GLU A 58 12.11 -4.85 -8.26
CA GLU A 58 11.62 -3.53 -8.67
C GLU A 58 10.17 -3.62 -9.18
N TYR A 59 9.87 -4.58 -10.06
CA TYR A 59 8.51 -4.82 -10.55
C TYR A 59 7.52 -5.14 -9.42
N LEU A 60 7.90 -6.03 -8.50
CA LEU A 60 7.01 -6.43 -7.40
C LEU A 60 6.79 -5.30 -6.38
N TYR A 61 7.83 -4.49 -6.11
CA TYR A 61 7.70 -3.32 -5.24
C TYR A 61 6.91 -2.19 -5.89
N HIS A 62 6.94 -2.05 -7.21
CA HIS A 62 6.04 -1.15 -7.92
C HIS A 62 4.57 -1.49 -7.63
N ASP A 63 4.20 -2.76 -7.74
CA ASP A 63 2.83 -3.22 -7.44
C ASP A 63 2.45 -3.00 -5.96
N LEU A 64 3.38 -3.21 -5.02
CA LEU A 64 3.15 -2.94 -3.59
C LEU A 64 2.97 -1.44 -3.31
N LEU A 65 3.73 -0.58 -3.97
CA LEU A 65 3.62 0.87 -3.83
C LEU A 65 2.35 1.44 -4.48
N GLN A 66 1.72 0.72 -5.42
CA GLN A 66 0.37 1.08 -5.87
C GLN A 66 -0.69 0.87 -4.79
N LEU A 67 -0.49 -0.12 -3.91
CA LEU A 67 -1.39 -0.41 -2.78
C LEU A 67 -1.13 0.52 -1.60
N ALA A 68 0.12 0.76 -1.26
CA ALA A 68 0.54 1.58 -0.14
C ALA A 68 1.71 2.52 -0.54
N PRO A 69 1.42 3.66 -1.18
CA PRO A 69 2.45 4.54 -1.74
C PRO A 69 3.45 5.12 -0.74
N GLU A 70 3.02 5.27 0.51
CA GLU A 70 3.79 5.87 1.61
C GLU A 70 4.31 4.83 2.60
N ASN A 71 4.26 3.53 2.25
CA ASN A 71 4.81 2.49 3.10
C ASN A 71 6.35 2.63 3.16
N PRO A 72 6.95 2.86 4.34
CA PRO A 72 8.37 3.13 4.44
C PRO A 72 9.23 1.91 4.10
N ASP A 73 8.78 0.69 4.39
CA ASP A 73 9.50 -0.55 4.09
C ASP A 73 9.56 -0.76 2.57
N TYR A 74 8.42 -0.60 1.87
CA TYR A 74 8.35 -0.78 0.42
C TYR A 74 9.17 0.25 -0.34
N ASN A 75 9.14 1.50 0.12
CA ASN A 75 9.96 2.56 -0.45
C ASN A 75 11.46 2.28 -0.23
N TYR A 76 11.86 1.82 0.96
CA TYR A 76 13.25 1.47 1.23
C TYR A 76 13.73 0.29 0.36
N GLU A 77 12.97 -0.80 0.33
CA GLU A 77 13.33 -2.01 -0.41
C GLU A 77 13.32 -1.80 -1.94
N MET A 78 12.42 -0.95 -2.46
CA MET A 78 12.46 -0.45 -3.83
C MET A 78 13.75 0.33 -4.12
N GLY A 79 14.13 1.22 -3.22
CA GLY A 79 15.37 1.97 -3.31
C GLY A 79 16.59 1.04 -3.37
N ILE A 80 16.63 -0.01 -2.54
CA ILE A 80 17.70 -1.03 -2.59
C ILE A 80 17.70 -1.74 -3.96
N ALA A 81 16.54 -2.20 -4.44
CA ALA A 81 16.45 -2.90 -5.72
C ALA A 81 17.04 -2.06 -6.87
N ILE A 82 16.66 -0.78 -6.95
CA ILE A 82 17.14 0.17 -7.97
C ILE A 82 18.64 0.47 -7.78
N TYR A 83 19.09 0.67 -6.54
CA TYR A 83 20.46 1.03 -6.22
C TYR A 83 21.44 -0.12 -6.53
N GLU A 84 21.10 -1.34 -6.15
CA GLU A 84 21.91 -2.53 -6.39
C GLU A 84 21.94 -2.89 -7.89
N GLN A 85 20.90 -2.55 -8.66
CA GLN A 85 20.88 -2.78 -10.12
C GLN A 85 21.92 -1.93 -10.85
N GLY A 86 22.42 -0.87 -10.21
CA GLY A 86 23.64 -0.15 -10.59
C GLY A 86 23.50 0.81 -11.77
N ILE A 87 22.63 0.54 -12.75
CA ILE A 87 22.49 1.34 -13.97
C ILE A 87 21.90 2.73 -13.67
N HIS A 88 21.05 2.85 -12.65
CA HIS A 88 20.31 4.07 -12.33
C HIS A 88 20.24 4.37 -10.83
N ARG A 89 21.36 4.29 -10.12
CA ARG A 89 21.42 4.48 -8.66
C ARG A 89 20.72 5.75 -8.16
N GLY A 90 20.84 6.86 -8.89
CA GLY A 90 20.18 8.12 -8.54
C GLY A 90 18.64 8.05 -8.55
N LYS A 91 18.03 7.09 -9.25
CA LYS A 91 16.56 6.88 -9.21
C LYS A 91 16.08 6.30 -7.87
N ALA A 92 16.98 5.78 -7.03
CA ALA A 92 16.64 5.27 -5.70
C ALA A 92 16.41 6.39 -4.68
N ALA A 93 17.01 7.57 -4.88
CA ALA A 93 16.92 8.71 -3.95
C ALA A 93 15.49 9.07 -3.51
N PRO A 94 14.51 9.29 -4.42
CA PRO A 94 13.15 9.65 -4.01
C PRO A 94 12.47 8.56 -3.16
N TYR A 95 12.81 7.29 -3.37
CA TYR A 95 12.27 6.20 -2.57
C TYR A 95 12.90 6.16 -1.18
N PHE A 96 14.21 6.39 -1.05
CA PHE A 96 14.85 6.52 0.26
C PHE A 96 14.34 7.73 1.03
N GLU A 97 14.11 8.87 0.38
CA GLU A 97 13.51 10.05 1.00
C GLU A 97 12.12 9.75 1.56
N LYS A 98 11.25 9.09 0.78
CA LYS A 98 9.93 8.68 1.24
C LYS A 98 9.99 7.71 2.42
N ALA A 99 10.91 6.76 2.38
CA ALA A 99 11.10 5.82 3.46
C ALA A 99 11.43 6.52 4.79
N LEU A 100 12.28 7.56 4.76
CA LEU A 100 12.69 8.32 5.94
C LEU A 100 11.56 9.11 6.59
N LEU A 101 10.53 9.54 5.84
CA LEU A 101 9.44 10.38 6.37
C LEU A 101 8.58 9.66 7.42
N SER A 102 8.51 8.33 7.38
CA SER A 102 7.68 7.52 8.30
C SER A 102 8.44 6.33 8.88
N ALA A 103 9.77 6.30 8.77
CA ALA A 103 10.60 5.21 9.25
C ALA A 103 10.51 5.07 10.77
N LYS A 104 10.47 3.81 11.24
CA LYS A 104 10.72 3.49 12.64
C LYS A 104 12.19 3.79 12.97
N ALA A 105 12.47 4.20 14.21
CA ALA A 105 13.80 4.61 14.65
C ALA A 105 14.90 3.55 14.36
N ASP A 106 14.55 2.26 14.39
CA ASP A 106 15.50 1.16 14.24
C ASP A 106 16.04 0.98 12.81
N ILE A 107 15.32 1.47 11.78
CA ILE A 107 15.69 1.35 10.36
C ILE A 107 16.44 2.61 9.85
N LEU A 108 16.43 3.66 10.66
CA LEU A 108 16.79 5.01 10.26
C LEU A 108 18.28 5.15 9.92
N ALA A 109 19.15 4.45 10.66
CA ALA A 109 20.60 4.51 10.46
C ALA A 109 21.03 3.91 9.11
N ASP A 110 20.48 2.75 8.75
CA ASP A 110 20.76 2.10 7.46
C ASP A 110 20.20 2.94 6.30
N MET A 111 18.99 3.49 6.45
CA MET A 111 18.35 4.35 5.45
C MET A 111 19.15 5.63 5.15
N PHE A 112 19.67 6.31 6.17
CA PHE A 112 20.52 7.50 5.97
C PHE A 112 21.83 7.16 5.24
N LEU A 113 22.43 6.00 5.51
CA LEU A 113 23.65 5.55 4.85
C LEU A 113 23.43 5.33 3.34
N PHE A 114 22.31 4.71 2.96
CA PHE A 114 21.99 4.46 1.55
C PHE A 114 21.56 5.73 0.82
N ALA A 115 20.75 6.60 1.44
CA ALA A 115 20.36 7.89 0.86
C ALA A 115 21.59 8.76 0.54
N GLY A 116 22.55 8.85 1.46
CA GLY A 116 23.79 9.60 1.27
C GLY A 116 24.69 9.05 0.16
N LYS A 117 24.64 7.73 -0.11
CA LYS A 117 25.39 7.08 -1.21
C LYS A 117 24.67 7.14 -2.56
N ALA A 118 23.36 7.35 -2.56
CA ALA A 118 22.54 7.41 -3.75
C ALA A 118 22.42 8.82 -4.36
N SER A 119 22.79 9.84 -3.57
CA SER A 119 22.96 11.24 -3.99
C SER A 119 24.21 11.42 -4.86
#